data_AF-A0A2R5HEJ1-F1
#
_entry.id   AF-A0A2R5HEJ1-F1
#
_cell.length_a   1.000
_cell.length_b   1.000
_cell.length_c   1.000
_cell.angle_alpha   90.00
_cell.angle_beta   90.00
_cell.angle_gamma   90.00
#
_symmetry.space_group_name_H-M   'P 1'
#
loop_
_entity.id
_entity.type
_entity.pdbx_description
1 polymer ?
#
loop_
_entity_poly.entity_id
_entity_poly.type
_entity_poly.pdbx_seq_one_letter_code
_entity_poly.pdbx_strand_id
1 'polypeptide(L)'
;MWKKKIKAFSLLETLVTLMVLSGAILVITGLTKLFSQEISRAQTNTEQDWQLFVAQMREELATGRIAEVKADAFILDKQGQKLRFGKGFSGNDFRKSNQNHRGYEPLLQHVRSVDVQKSQQQLSIRIHFEKGGSKTFLYHAPE
;
A
#
# COMPACT_ATOMS: atom_id res chain seq x y z
N MET A 1 5.19 -63.60 39.28
CA MET A 1 5.12 -62.52 38.25
C MET A 1 3.79 -61.78 38.40
N TRP A 2 3.74 -60.66 39.12
CA TRP A 2 2.52 -59.87 39.26
C TRP A 2 2.30 -58.99 38.04
N LYS A 3 1.19 -59.22 37.30
CA LYS A 3 0.77 -58.36 36.19
C LYS A 3 0.16 -57.08 36.76
N LYS A 4 0.88 -55.96 36.71
CA LYS A 4 0.30 -54.63 36.96
C LYS A 4 -0.74 -54.35 35.88
N LYS A 5 -2.01 -54.11 36.26
CA LYS A 5 -3.05 -53.59 35.36
C LYS A 5 -2.77 -52.12 35.09
N ILE A 6 -2.25 -51.82 33.92
CA ILE A 6 -2.02 -50.44 33.46
C ILE A 6 -3.33 -49.94 32.86
N LYS A 7 -3.82 -48.77 33.29
CA LYS A 7 -4.93 -48.09 32.61
C LYS A 7 -4.40 -47.62 31.24
N ALA A 8 -4.85 -48.27 30.18
CA ALA A 8 -4.65 -47.82 28.82
C ALA A 8 -5.86 -47.01 28.35
N PHE A 9 -5.64 -46.14 27.37
CA PHE A 9 -6.73 -45.42 26.70
C PHE A 9 -7.64 -46.41 25.97
N SER A 10 -8.94 -46.13 26.01
CA SER A 10 -9.89 -46.86 25.18
C SER A 10 -9.73 -46.46 23.70
N LEU A 11 -10.10 -47.39 22.81
CA LEU A 11 -10.13 -47.14 21.38
C LEU A 11 -11.00 -45.92 21.02
N LEU A 12 -12.15 -45.77 21.71
CA LEU A 12 -13.09 -44.69 21.48
C LEU A 12 -12.49 -43.32 21.87
N GLU A 13 -11.85 -43.22 23.03
CA GLU A 13 -11.17 -41.98 23.47
C GLU A 13 -10.08 -41.57 22.46
N THR A 14 -9.33 -42.54 21.95
CA THR A 14 -8.29 -42.28 20.94
C THR A 14 -8.91 -41.77 19.64
N LEU A 15 -10.01 -42.37 19.20
CA LEU A 15 -10.70 -41.99 17.96
C LEU A 15 -11.33 -40.59 18.06
N VAL A 16 -11.96 -40.27 19.18
CA VAL A 16 -12.49 -38.93 19.45
C VAL A 16 -11.36 -37.90 19.50
N THR A 17 -10.24 -38.24 20.15
CA THR A 17 -9.07 -37.35 20.22
C THR A 17 -8.50 -37.06 18.82
N LEU A 18 -8.38 -38.09 17.97
CA LEU A 18 -7.92 -37.94 16.58
C LEU A 18 -8.90 -37.10 15.75
N MET A 19 -10.21 -37.28 15.94
CA MET A 19 -11.23 -36.49 15.26
C MET A 19 -11.14 -35.00 15.64
N VAL A 20 -11.02 -34.70 16.95
CA VAL A 20 -10.87 -33.33 17.45
C VAL A 20 -9.58 -32.70 16.93
N LEU A 21 -8.47 -33.44 16.96
CA LEU A 21 -7.17 -32.96 16.50
C LEU A 21 -7.17 -32.68 15.00
N SER A 22 -7.77 -33.57 14.19
CA SER A 22 -7.96 -33.36 12.76
C SER A 22 -8.81 -32.13 12.47
N GLY A 23 -9.94 -31.97 13.18
CA GLY A 23 -10.81 -30.80 13.07
C GLY A 23 -10.08 -29.50 13.41
N ALA A 24 -9.30 -29.49 14.50
CA ALA A 24 -8.52 -28.33 14.90
C ALA A 24 -7.50 -27.92 13.84
N ILE A 25 -6.76 -28.89 13.29
CA ILE A 25 -5.79 -28.64 12.20
C ILE A 25 -6.51 -28.08 10.96
N LEU A 26 -7.67 -28.63 10.60
CA LEU A 26 -8.44 -28.16 9.46
C LEU A 26 -8.92 -26.70 9.64
N VAL A 27 -9.39 -26.35 10.84
CA VAL A 27 -9.79 -24.97 11.15
C VAL A 27 -8.60 -24.02 11.08
N ILE A 28 -7.47 -24.36 11.71
CA ILE A 28 -6.27 -23.52 11.70
C ILE A 28 -5.77 -23.30 10.27
N THR A 29 -5.72 -24.36 9.45
CA THR A 29 -5.27 -24.26 8.06
C THR A 29 -6.25 -23.46 7.19
N GLY A 30 -7.56 -23.60 7.42
CA GLY A 30 -8.59 -22.79 6.76
C GLY A 30 -8.43 -21.30 7.08
N LEU A 31 -8.30 -20.94 8.35
CA LEU A 31 -8.09 -19.56 8.79
C LEU A 31 -6.78 -18.97 8.25
N THR A 32 -5.70 -19.76 8.26
CA THR A 32 -4.40 -19.33 7.73
C THR A 32 -4.47 -18.98 6.25
N LYS A 33 -5.21 -19.79 5.44
CA LYS A 33 -5.42 -19.51 4.02
C LYS A 33 -6.23 -18.25 3.78
N LEU A 34 -7.32 -18.06 4.51
CA LEU A 34 -8.15 -16.85 4.41
C LEU A 34 -7.33 -15.61 4.74
N PHE A 35 -6.55 -15.65 5.82
CA PHE A 35 -5.68 -14.55 6.21
C PHE A 35 -4.63 -14.23 5.14
N SER A 36 -3.97 -15.25 4.58
CA SER A 36 -3.02 -15.07 3.49
C SER A 36 -3.66 -14.48 2.23
N GLN A 37 -4.89 -14.86 1.91
CA GLN A 37 -5.62 -14.29 0.76
C GLN A 37 -5.93 -12.81 0.96
N GLU A 38 -6.36 -12.41 2.16
CA GLU A 38 -6.62 -11.01 2.47
C GLU A 38 -5.34 -10.16 2.41
N ILE A 39 -4.20 -10.68 2.87
CA ILE A 39 -2.89 -10.01 2.70
C ILE A 39 -2.57 -9.83 1.21
N SER A 40 -2.66 -10.89 0.41
CA SER A 40 -2.35 -10.83 -1.02
C SER A 40 -3.28 -9.87 -1.77
N ARG A 41 -4.56 -9.84 -1.43
CA ARG A 41 -5.54 -8.89 -1.99
C ARG A 41 -5.19 -7.45 -1.63
N ALA A 42 -4.89 -7.18 -0.36
CA ALA A 42 -4.50 -5.85 0.09
C ALA A 42 -3.23 -5.34 -0.61
N GLN A 43 -2.24 -6.22 -0.80
CA GLN A 43 -1.02 -5.91 -1.55
C GLN A 43 -1.30 -5.66 -3.03
N THR A 44 -2.13 -6.51 -3.67
CA THR A 44 -2.51 -6.36 -5.08
C THR A 44 -3.21 -5.02 -5.33
N ASN A 45 -4.14 -4.64 -4.46
CA ASN A 45 -4.83 -3.36 -4.56
C ASN A 45 -3.84 -2.19 -4.45
N THR A 46 -2.91 -2.25 -3.49
CA THR A 46 -1.89 -1.20 -3.32
C THR A 46 -0.96 -1.11 -4.54
N GLU A 47 -0.65 -2.25 -5.17
CA GLU A 47 0.11 -2.26 -6.42
C GLU A 47 -0.68 -1.64 -7.57
N GLN A 48 -1.96 -1.99 -7.72
CA GLN A 48 -2.83 -1.42 -8.76
C GLN A 48 -2.97 0.10 -8.60
N ASP A 49 -3.26 0.57 -7.39
CA ASP A 49 -3.34 2.01 -7.08
C ASP A 49 -2.02 2.73 -7.39
N TRP A 50 -0.90 2.10 -7.07
CA TRP A 50 0.43 2.62 -7.39
C TRP A 50 0.66 2.72 -8.91
N GLN A 51 0.32 1.68 -9.68
CA GLN A 51 0.49 1.69 -11.13
C GLN A 51 -0.39 2.75 -11.80
N LEU A 52 -1.64 2.91 -11.34
CA LEU A 52 -2.54 3.96 -11.82
C LEU A 52 -1.95 5.36 -11.52
N PHE A 53 -1.47 5.57 -10.29
CA PHE A 53 -0.77 6.80 -9.91
C PHE A 53 0.43 7.08 -10.81
N VAL A 54 1.28 6.08 -11.08
CA VAL A 54 2.46 6.23 -11.95
C VAL A 54 2.06 6.67 -13.36
N ALA A 55 1.03 6.04 -13.94
CA ALA A 55 0.56 6.38 -15.28
C ALA A 55 0.01 7.82 -15.35
N GLN A 56 -0.91 8.16 -14.44
CA GLN A 56 -1.49 9.50 -14.36
C GLN A 56 -0.44 10.58 -14.11
N MET A 57 0.51 10.34 -13.19
CA MET A 57 1.58 11.29 -12.89
C MET A 57 2.52 11.51 -14.08
N ARG A 58 2.80 10.47 -14.87
CA ARG A 58 3.62 10.62 -16.09
C ARG A 58 2.93 11.51 -17.12
N GLU A 59 1.64 11.32 -17.34
CA GLU A 59 0.86 12.16 -18.27
C GLU A 59 0.78 13.62 -17.78
N GLU A 60 0.56 13.80 -16.48
CA GLU A 60 0.53 15.13 -15.85
C GLU A 60 1.88 15.84 -16.02
N LEU A 61 3.00 15.17 -15.72
CA LEU A 61 4.33 15.74 -15.84
C LEU A 61 4.78 15.97 -17.28
N ALA A 62 4.35 15.13 -18.23
CA ALA A 62 4.65 15.31 -19.65
C ALA A 62 4.00 16.56 -20.26
N THR A 63 2.92 17.05 -19.65
CA THR A 63 2.12 18.18 -20.17
C THR A 63 2.44 19.51 -19.47
N GLY A 64 3.41 19.55 -18.55
CA GLY A 64 3.76 20.75 -17.79
C GLY A 64 5.25 20.86 -17.47
N ARG A 65 5.62 21.97 -16.82
CA ARG A 65 6.99 22.21 -16.34
C ARG A 65 7.01 22.37 -14.83
N ILE A 66 7.96 21.72 -14.17
CA ILE A 66 8.09 21.80 -12.71
C ILE A 66 8.60 23.20 -12.35
N ALA A 67 7.73 24.01 -11.75
CA ALA A 67 8.00 25.39 -11.39
C ALA A 67 8.68 25.51 -10.01
N GLU A 68 8.21 24.75 -9.02
CA GLU A 68 8.73 24.80 -7.65
C GLU A 68 8.66 23.42 -7.00
N VAL A 69 9.61 23.10 -6.12
CA VAL A 69 9.64 21.86 -5.34
C VAL A 69 9.84 22.19 -3.88
N LYS A 70 8.99 21.62 -3.03
CA LYS A 70 9.04 21.68 -1.56
C LYS A 70 9.21 20.26 -1.02
N ALA A 71 9.43 20.12 0.29
CA ALA A 71 9.68 18.82 0.90
C ALA A 71 8.52 17.81 0.71
N ASP A 72 7.27 18.27 0.74
CA ASP A 72 6.06 17.43 0.74
C ASP A 72 5.18 17.59 -0.52
N ALA A 73 5.59 18.48 -1.42
CA ALA A 73 4.80 18.87 -2.58
C ALA A 73 5.66 19.52 -3.68
N PHE A 74 5.13 19.57 -4.90
CA PHE A 74 5.68 20.39 -5.98
C PHE A 74 4.58 21.14 -6.71
N ILE A 75 4.99 22.19 -7.43
CA ILE A 75 4.12 22.97 -8.29
C ILE A 75 4.49 22.69 -9.75
N LEU A 76 3.50 22.30 -10.52
CA LEU A 76 3.56 22.13 -11.96
C LEU A 76 2.89 23.32 -12.63
N ASP A 77 3.58 23.94 -13.58
CA ASP A 77 3.02 24.96 -14.47
C ASP A 77 2.58 24.29 -15.77
N LYS A 78 1.27 24.32 -16.03
CA LYS A 78 0.66 23.88 -17.28
C LYS A 78 0.12 25.09 -18.02
N GLN A 79 0.88 25.60 -18.98
CA GLN A 79 0.47 26.69 -19.87
C GLN A 79 -0.06 27.93 -19.09
N GLY A 80 0.56 28.27 -17.97
CA GLY A 80 0.17 29.39 -17.10
C GLY A 80 -0.74 29.01 -15.93
N GLN A 81 -1.28 27.78 -15.90
CA GLN A 81 -2.01 27.26 -14.75
C GLN A 81 -1.06 26.56 -13.77
N LYS A 82 -0.96 27.09 -12.55
CA LYS A 82 -0.14 26.50 -11.48
C LYS A 82 -0.96 25.50 -10.66
N LEU A 83 -0.53 24.25 -10.70
CA LEU A 83 -1.13 23.11 -10.01
C LEU A 83 -0.16 22.57 -8.95
N ARG A 84 -0.63 22.41 -7.72
CA ARG A 84 0.09 21.79 -6.62
C ARG A 84 -0.21 20.29 -6.57
N PHE A 85 0.84 19.50 -6.50
CA PHE A 85 0.80 18.05 -6.27
C PHE A 85 1.54 17.75 -4.98
N GLY A 86 0.89 17.08 -4.03
CA GLY A 86 1.52 16.79 -2.75
C GLY A 86 0.55 16.16 -1.76
N LYS A 87 1.01 16.02 -0.51
CA LYS A 87 0.14 15.55 0.57
C LYS A 87 -1.06 16.51 0.75
N GLY A 88 -2.24 15.93 0.95
CA GLY A 88 -3.45 16.66 1.31
C GLY A 88 -3.31 17.34 2.68
N PHE A 89 -3.82 18.56 2.82
CA PHE A 89 -3.75 19.31 4.08
C PHE A 89 -4.53 18.65 5.23
N SER A 90 -5.66 18.00 4.92
CA SER A 90 -6.54 17.36 5.91
C SER A 90 -6.75 15.85 5.69
N GLY A 91 -6.11 15.27 4.66
CA GLY A 91 -6.34 13.90 4.25
C GLY A 91 -5.06 13.07 4.18
N ASN A 92 -5.23 11.76 4.24
CA ASN A 92 -4.15 10.79 4.11
C ASN A 92 -4.01 10.33 2.66
N ASP A 93 -3.88 11.30 1.76
CA ASP A 93 -3.83 11.12 0.33
C ASP A 93 -2.82 12.07 -0.32
N PHE A 94 -2.23 11.61 -1.40
CA PHE A 94 -1.51 12.46 -2.34
C PHE A 94 -2.53 12.98 -3.36
N ARG A 95 -2.58 14.30 -3.54
CA ARG A 95 -3.61 14.94 -4.35
C ARG A 95 -3.07 16.07 -5.21
N LYS A 96 -3.79 16.32 -6.29
CA LYS A 96 -3.67 17.50 -7.14
C LYS A 96 -4.65 18.57 -6.66
N SER A 97 -4.16 19.80 -6.61
CA SER A 97 -4.91 20.98 -6.15
C SER A 97 -4.45 22.23 -6.89
N ASN A 98 -5.29 23.25 -6.99
CA ASN A 98 -4.82 24.55 -7.49
C ASN A 98 -4.03 25.32 -6.42
N GLN A 99 -3.39 26.45 -6.78
CA GLN A 99 -2.62 27.27 -5.83
C GLN A 99 -3.41 27.74 -4.59
N ASN A 100 -4.73 27.88 -4.70
CA ASN A 100 -5.62 28.26 -3.61
C ASN A 100 -6.21 27.05 -2.87
N HIS A 101 -5.66 25.85 -3.08
CA HIS A 101 -6.16 24.59 -2.53
C HIS A 101 -7.63 24.30 -2.88
N ARG A 102 -8.15 24.84 -3.99
CA ARG A 102 -9.49 24.54 -4.51
C ARG A 102 -9.39 23.52 -5.64
N GLY A 103 -10.35 22.59 -5.69
CA GLY A 103 -10.28 21.39 -6.53
C GLY A 103 -9.33 20.37 -5.90
N TYR A 104 -9.89 19.31 -5.33
CA TYR A 104 -9.12 18.25 -4.69
C TYR A 104 -9.33 16.97 -5.50
N GLU A 105 -8.36 16.65 -6.33
CA GLU A 105 -8.34 15.38 -7.06
C GLU A 105 -7.34 14.44 -6.36
N PRO A 106 -7.80 13.44 -5.59
CA PRO A 106 -6.92 12.46 -4.98
C PRO A 106 -6.35 11.54 -6.06
N LEU A 107 -5.02 11.42 -6.08
CA LEU A 107 -4.29 10.58 -7.05
C LEU A 107 -3.80 9.27 -6.41
N LEU A 108 -3.56 9.27 -5.10
CA LEU A 108 -3.15 8.09 -4.37
C LEU A 108 -3.63 8.18 -2.91
N GLN A 109 -4.32 7.16 -2.44
CA GLN A 109 -4.88 7.08 -1.09
C GLN A 109 -3.90 6.40 -0.11
N HIS A 110 -4.23 6.44 1.18
CA HIS A 110 -3.46 5.79 2.25
C HIS A 110 -2.00 6.26 2.33
N VAL A 111 -1.77 7.55 2.09
CA VAL A 111 -0.46 8.20 2.10
C VAL A 111 -0.20 8.84 3.46
N ARG A 112 0.77 8.29 4.20
CA ARG A 112 1.23 8.81 5.49
C ARG A 112 2.11 10.04 5.33
N SER A 113 3.09 10.00 4.43
CA SER A 113 3.97 11.14 4.15
C SER A 113 4.52 11.06 2.74
N VAL A 114 5.03 12.20 2.28
CA VAL A 114 5.56 12.39 0.93
C VAL A 114 6.88 13.13 1.09
N ASP A 115 7.93 12.62 0.44
CA ASP A 115 9.19 13.33 0.28
C ASP A 115 9.39 13.62 -1.20
N VAL A 116 9.47 14.90 -1.57
CA VAL A 116 9.72 15.33 -2.94
C VAL A 116 11.11 15.95 -3.02
N GLN A 117 11.88 15.49 -4.00
CA GLN A 117 13.22 15.99 -4.28
C GLN A 117 13.38 16.18 -5.78
N LYS A 118 14.06 17.24 -6.19
CA LYS A 118 14.46 17.48 -7.57
C LYS A 118 15.97 17.59 -7.62
N SER A 119 16.60 16.74 -8.43
CA SER A 119 18.03 16.78 -8.71
C SER A 119 18.23 16.94 -10.21
N GLN A 120 18.82 18.07 -10.63
CA GLN A 120 19.03 18.41 -12.04
C GLN A 120 17.74 18.26 -12.87
N GLN A 121 17.65 17.23 -13.72
CA GLN A 121 16.51 16.92 -14.60
C GLN A 121 15.59 15.81 -14.06
N GLN A 122 15.84 15.29 -12.87
CA GLN A 122 15.09 14.19 -12.27
C GLN A 122 14.24 14.67 -11.10
N LEU A 123 12.95 14.36 -11.14
CA LEU A 123 12.02 14.48 -10.02
C LEU A 123 11.88 13.13 -9.33
N SER A 124 12.09 13.11 -8.02
CA SER A 124 11.89 11.95 -7.15
C SER A 124 10.78 12.24 -6.15
N ILE A 125 9.75 11.40 -6.14
CA ILE A 125 8.64 11.47 -5.20
C ILE A 125 8.61 10.15 -4.43
N ARG A 126 8.94 10.18 -3.14
CA ARG A 126 8.84 9.04 -2.25
C ARG A 126 7.53 9.12 -1.46
N ILE A 127 6.71 8.10 -1.61
CA ILE A 127 5.44 7.94 -0.90
C ILE A 127 5.64 6.91 0.20
N HIS A 128 5.25 7.26 1.43
CA HIS A 128 5.17 6.34 2.57
C HIS A 128 3.71 6.02 2.84
N PHE A 129 3.35 4.73 2.83
CA PHE A 129 1.96 4.30 3.00
C PHE A 129 1.61 4.12 4.49
N GLU A 130 0.33 4.30 4.83
CA GLU A 130 -0.18 4.11 6.20
C GLU A 130 0.03 2.70 6.72
N LYS A 131 -0.19 1.69 5.87
CA LYS A 131 -0.03 0.28 6.19
C LYS A 131 1.43 -0.19 6.20
N GLY A 132 2.38 0.74 6.05
CA GLY A 132 3.81 0.47 5.96
C GLY A 132 4.28 0.27 4.53
N GLY A 133 5.61 0.29 4.36
CA GLY A 133 6.25 0.30 3.05
C GLY A 133 6.32 1.69 2.43
N SER A 134 7.24 1.83 1.48
CA SER A 134 7.44 3.06 0.72
C SER A 134 7.68 2.75 -0.74
N LYS A 135 7.17 3.57 -1.64
CA LYS A 135 7.47 3.50 -3.06
C LYS A 135 8.00 4.82 -3.56
N THR A 136 8.93 4.76 -4.51
CA THR A 136 9.52 5.97 -5.08
C THR A 136 9.16 6.04 -6.56
N PHE A 137 8.54 7.14 -6.95
CA PHE A 137 8.31 7.50 -8.33
C PHE A 137 9.47 8.38 -8.81
N LEU A 138 10.05 8.00 -9.94
CA LEU A 138 11.16 8.72 -10.57
C LEU A 138 10.72 9.16 -11.97
N TYR A 139 10.91 10.44 -12.25
CA TYR A 139 10.62 11.03 -13.54
C TYR A 139 11.82 11.84 -14.04
N HIS A 140 12.23 11.58 -15.27
CA HIS A 140 13.21 12.39 -15.97
C HIS A 140 12.45 13.27 -16.96
N ALA A 141 12.66 14.58 -16.88
CA ALA A 141 12.10 15.49 -17.86
C ALA A 141 12.76 15.22 -19.22
N PRO A 142 11.99 15.12 -20.32
CA PRO A 142 12.57 15.09 -21.66
C PRO A 142 13.32 16.40 -21.93
N GLU A 143 14.46 16.30 -22.62
CA GLU A 143 15.31 17.44 -23.01
C GLU A 143 14.57 18.48 -23.86
#